data_AF-A0A2H6BQ04-F1
#
_entry.id   AF-A0A2H6BQ04-F1
#
_cell.length_a   1.000
_cell.length_b   1.000
_cell.length_c   1.000
_cell.angle_alpha   90.00
_cell.angle_beta   90.00
_cell.angle_gamma   90.00
#
_symmetry.space_group_name_H-M   'P 1'
#
loop_
_entity.id
_entity.type
_entity.pdbx_description
1 polymer ?
#
loop_
_entity_poly.entity_id
_entity_poly.type
_entity_poly.pdbx_seq_one_letter_code
_entity_poly.pdbx_strand_id
1 'polypeptide(L)'
;MTSQIPETRFLIIPMEYPILRIPDRLTVLEALQFKDIFHHLIAQTPTPEKVILDFNATQFMDSSGVGALVNNLKAARAENIELVLVNVHPPVMGVLSITGLDQLFTFQTPPLAPQENGFTATENHLLKTHPSIRSWLKRGLDLVGGIVGLLITGVIFVPIAIAIKLDSPGPIFFSQTRCGWLGKQFKILKFRSMCVDAEALRDKIPNQAQGAFFKNKNDPRITLGLFHLN
;
A
#
# COMPACT_ATOMS: atom_id res chain seq x y z
N MET A 1 0.33 -19.30 -26.56
CA MET A 1 1.23 -19.24 -25.39
C MET A 1 0.38 -19.45 -24.16
N THR A 2 0.36 -20.68 -23.67
CA THR A 2 -0.59 -21.17 -22.68
C THR A 2 -0.22 -20.61 -21.32
N SER A 3 -1.11 -19.78 -20.77
CA SER A 3 -1.01 -19.20 -19.42
C SER A 3 -1.03 -20.32 -18.38
N GLN A 4 0.14 -20.68 -17.85
CA GLN A 4 0.21 -21.47 -16.63
C GLN A 4 -0.11 -20.55 -15.46
N ILE A 5 -1.38 -20.54 -15.07
CA ILE A 5 -1.83 -19.91 -13.82
C ILE A 5 -1.30 -20.80 -12.69
N PRO A 6 -0.49 -20.28 -11.75
CA PRO A 6 -0.09 -21.07 -10.59
C PRO A 6 -1.33 -21.37 -9.74
N GLU A 7 -1.63 -22.66 -9.54
CA GLU A 7 -2.68 -23.10 -8.61
C GLU A 7 -2.41 -22.55 -7.21
N THR A 8 -3.20 -21.56 -6.81
CA THR A 8 -3.16 -20.99 -5.46
C THR A 8 -4.30 -21.61 -4.66
N ARG A 9 -3.92 -22.44 -3.69
CA ARG A 9 -4.81 -23.27 -2.87
C ARG A 9 -5.49 -22.44 -1.77
N PHE A 10 -6.56 -21.72 -2.10
CA PHE A 10 -7.54 -21.35 -1.08
C PHE A 10 -8.21 -22.65 -0.61
N LEU A 11 -7.90 -23.09 0.61
CA LEU A 11 -8.53 -24.28 1.19
C LEU A 11 -9.76 -23.84 1.97
N ILE A 12 -10.92 -24.31 1.50
CA ILE A 12 -12.18 -24.18 2.22
C ILE A 12 -12.29 -25.41 3.12
N ILE A 13 -12.23 -25.21 4.44
CA ILE A 13 -12.49 -26.28 5.40
C ILE A 13 -13.95 -26.15 5.85
N PRO A 14 -14.84 -27.09 5.50
CA PRO A 14 -16.20 -27.08 5.99
C PRO A 14 -16.19 -27.53 7.46
N MET A 15 -16.12 -26.56 8.37
CA MET A 15 -16.54 -26.73 9.76
C MET A 15 -17.96 -26.16 9.89
N GLU A 16 -18.48 -26.01 11.11
CA GLU A 16 -19.74 -25.31 11.42
C GLU A 16 -19.84 -23.91 10.76
N TYR A 17 -18.67 -23.30 10.44
CA TYR A 17 -18.53 -22.12 9.59
C TYR A 17 -17.45 -22.34 8.51
N PRO A 18 -17.61 -21.79 7.30
CA PRO A 18 -16.60 -21.85 6.25
C PRO A 18 -15.31 -21.10 6.65
N ILE A 19 -14.19 -21.81 6.64
CA ILE A 19 -12.84 -21.25 6.85
C ILE A 19 -12.16 -21.08 5.50
N LEU A 20 -11.78 -19.85 5.16
CA LEU A 20 -11.03 -19.51 3.95
C LEU A 20 -9.59 -19.18 4.31
N ARG A 21 -8.66 -20.06 3.93
CA ARG A 21 -7.23 -19.84 4.13
C ARG A 21 -6.67 -18.85 3.13
N ILE A 22 -6.10 -17.77 3.63
CA ILE A 22 -5.46 -16.74 2.82
C ILE A 22 -4.03 -17.19 2.46
N PRO A 23 -3.58 -17.01 1.21
CA PRO A 23 -2.24 -17.39 0.77
C PRO A 23 -1.12 -16.60 1.49
N ASP A 24 0.13 -17.03 1.31
CA ASP A 24 1.33 -16.38 1.87
C ASP A 24 1.43 -14.90 1.51
N ARG A 25 1.02 -14.56 0.29
CA ARG A 25 0.97 -13.18 -0.21
C ARG A 25 -0.41 -12.88 -0.78
N LEU A 26 -0.99 -11.78 -0.34
CA LEU A 26 -2.24 -11.26 -0.88
C LEU A 26 -1.93 -10.03 -1.74
N THR A 27 -1.60 -10.27 -3.02
CA THR A 27 -1.28 -9.23 -4.01
C THR A 27 -2.37 -9.12 -5.06
N VAL A 28 -2.14 -8.36 -6.15
CA VAL A 28 -3.14 -8.08 -7.19
C VAL A 28 -3.87 -9.32 -7.70
N LEU A 29 -3.16 -10.41 -8.01
CA LEU A 29 -3.77 -11.61 -8.60
C LEU A 29 -4.60 -12.39 -7.58
N GLU A 30 -4.04 -12.63 -6.39
CA GLU A 30 -4.73 -13.34 -5.31
C GLU A 30 -5.93 -12.52 -4.82
N ALA A 31 -5.85 -11.19 -4.84
CA ALA A 31 -6.94 -10.29 -4.47
C ALA A 31 -8.15 -10.38 -5.41
N LEU A 32 -7.95 -10.62 -6.72
CA LEU A 32 -9.04 -10.85 -7.67
C LEU A 32 -9.74 -12.18 -7.37
N GLN A 33 -8.95 -13.25 -7.26
CA GLN A 33 -9.47 -14.58 -6.95
C GLN A 33 -10.18 -14.63 -5.59
N PHE A 34 -9.65 -13.92 -4.59
CA PHE A 34 -10.25 -13.83 -3.26
C PHE A 34 -11.63 -13.20 -3.29
N LYS A 35 -11.87 -12.18 -4.13
CA LYS A 35 -13.21 -11.60 -4.32
C LYS A 35 -14.16 -12.60 -4.95
N ASP A 36 -13.73 -13.24 -6.04
CA ASP A 36 -14.57 -14.20 -6.77
C ASP A 36 -14.97 -15.39 -5.89
N ILE A 37 -14.00 -15.97 -5.16
CA ILE A 37 -14.25 -17.08 -4.23
C ILE A 37 -15.20 -16.66 -3.12
N PHE A 38 -15.01 -15.47 -2.54
CA PHE A 38 -15.87 -14.98 -1.46
C PHE A 38 -17.30 -14.75 -1.95
N HIS A 39 -17.48 -14.16 -3.13
CA HIS A 39 -18.80 -13.99 -3.76
C HIS A 39 -19.49 -15.32 -4.03
N HIS A 40 -18.76 -16.33 -4.51
CA HIS A 40 -19.30 -17.67 -4.66
C HIS A 40 -19.70 -18.30 -3.33
N LEU A 41 -18.95 -18.06 -2.26
CA LEU A 41 -19.19 -18.63 -0.95
C LEU A 41 -20.44 -18.04 -0.29
N ILE A 42 -20.67 -16.73 -0.40
CA ILE A 42 -21.88 -16.08 0.13
C ILE A 42 -23.12 -16.36 -0.73
N ALA A 43 -22.96 -16.76 -1.99
CA ALA A 43 -24.07 -17.12 -2.89
C ALA A 43 -24.56 -18.57 -2.69
N GLN A 44 -23.87 -19.38 -1.88
CA GLN A 44 -24.31 -20.75 -1.58
C GLN A 44 -25.55 -20.74 -0.68
N THR A 45 -26.45 -21.70 -0.89
CA THR A 45 -27.64 -21.92 -0.06
C THR A 45 -27.46 -23.21 0.75
N PRO A 46 -27.46 -23.19 2.09
CA PRO A 46 -27.74 -22.04 2.97
C PRO A 46 -26.59 -21.04 3.04
N THR A 47 -26.94 -19.75 3.18
CA THR A 47 -25.96 -18.67 3.36
C THR A 47 -25.29 -18.81 4.73
N PRO A 48 -23.96 -18.71 4.81
CA PRO A 48 -23.26 -18.87 6.08
C PRO A 48 -23.48 -17.64 6.97
N GLU A 49 -23.83 -17.82 8.24
CA GLU A 49 -23.95 -16.72 9.20
C GLU A 49 -22.60 -16.05 9.51
N LYS A 50 -21.50 -16.81 9.34
CA LYS A 50 -20.15 -16.38 9.67
C LYS A 50 -19.13 -16.99 8.71
N VAL A 51 -18.13 -16.21 8.32
CA VAL A 51 -17.00 -16.65 7.49
C VAL A 51 -15.70 -16.32 8.20
N ILE A 52 -14.80 -17.30 8.29
CA ILE A 52 -13.52 -17.16 8.98
C ILE A 52 -12.42 -17.03 7.92
N LEU A 53 -11.64 -15.96 8.00
CA LEU A 53 -10.45 -15.74 7.18
C LEU A 53 -9.20 -16.09 7.99
N ASP A 54 -8.50 -17.16 7.59
CA ASP A 54 -7.29 -17.64 8.26
C ASP A 54 -6.04 -17.07 7.60
N PHE A 55 -5.35 -16.17 8.32
CA PHE A 55 -4.13 -15.48 7.90
C PHE A 55 -2.85 -16.18 8.39
N ASN A 56 -2.93 -17.40 8.93
CA ASN A 56 -1.77 -18.10 9.49
C ASN A 56 -0.58 -18.21 8.52
N ALA A 57 -0.85 -18.37 7.23
CA ALA A 57 0.21 -18.42 6.21
C ALA A 57 0.63 -17.03 5.71
N THR A 58 -0.19 -15.99 5.88
CA THR A 58 -0.03 -14.70 5.21
C THR A 58 1.04 -13.84 5.87
N GLN A 59 2.10 -13.55 5.13
CA GLN A 59 3.21 -12.69 5.57
C GLN A 59 3.20 -11.32 4.90
N PHE A 60 2.52 -11.18 3.76
CA PHE A 60 2.53 -9.95 2.98
C PHE A 60 1.15 -9.61 2.39
N MET A 61 0.80 -8.33 2.42
CA MET A 61 -0.43 -7.80 1.85
C MET A 61 -0.17 -6.40 1.28
N ASP A 62 -0.60 -6.17 0.03
CA ASP A 62 -0.50 -4.87 -0.63
C ASP A 62 -1.84 -4.10 -0.61
N SER A 63 -1.89 -2.96 -1.31
CA SER A 63 -3.11 -2.16 -1.44
C SER A 63 -4.28 -2.90 -2.10
N SER A 64 -3.98 -3.88 -2.98
CA SER A 64 -4.99 -4.66 -3.69
C SER A 64 -5.60 -5.70 -2.75
N GLY A 65 -4.77 -6.35 -1.92
CA GLY A 65 -5.22 -7.27 -0.87
C GLY A 65 -6.10 -6.58 0.17
N VAL A 66 -5.68 -5.41 0.66
CA VAL A 66 -6.49 -4.53 1.52
C VAL A 66 -7.83 -4.19 0.85
N GLY A 67 -7.78 -3.79 -0.43
CA GLY A 67 -8.98 -3.46 -1.20
C GLY A 67 -9.95 -4.63 -1.37
N ALA A 68 -9.42 -5.85 -1.52
CA ALA A 68 -10.24 -7.07 -1.57
C ALA A 68 -10.88 -7.39 -0.22
N LEU A 69 -10.16 -7.24 0.89
CA LEU A 69 -10.73 -7.40 2.23
C LEU A 69 -11.87 -6.42 2.50
N VAL A 70 -11.70 -5.15 2.15
CA VAL A 70 -12.75 -4.13 2.30
C VAL A 70 -13.98 -4.48 1.46
N ASN A 71 -13.76 -4.95 0.23
CA ASN A 71 -14.83 -5.34 -0.67
C ASN A 71 -15.63 -6.53 -0.11
N ASN A 72 -14.94 -7.57 0.34
CA ASN A 72 -15.55 -8.77 0.93
C ASN A 72 -16.24 -8.44 2.26
N LEU A 73 -15.69 -7.55 3.08
CA LEU A 73 -16.36 -7.06 4.31
C LEU A 73 -17.68 -6.36 4.00
N LYS A 74 -17.72 -5.52 2.94
CA LYS A 74 -18.96 -4.86 2.52
C LYS A 74 -19.99 -5.86 2.01
N ALA A 75 -19.56 -6.83 1.21
CA ALA A 75 -20.44 -7.90 0.71
C ALA A 75 -21.01 -8.74 1.87
N ALA A 76 -20.16 -9.12 2.84
CA ALA A 76 -20.59 -9.86 4.03
C ALA A 76 -21.64 -9.09 4.84
N ARG A 77 -21.40 -7.79 5.10
CA ARG A 77 -22.35 -6.94 5.84
C ARG A 77 -23.69 -6.77 5.13
N ALA A 78 -23.71 -6.76 3.79
CA ALA A 78 -24.96 -6.66 3.02
C ALA A 78 -25.86 -7.90 3.23
N GLU A 79 -25.24 -9.07 3.40
CA GLU A 79 -25.92 -10.36 3.62
C GLU A 79 -26.02 -10.73 5.11
N ASN A 80 -25.72 -9.80 6.04
CA ASN A 80 -25.67 -10.02 7.49
C ASN A 80 -24.71 -11.15 7.95
N ILE A 81 -23.62 -11.34 7.23
CA ILE A 81 -22.59 -12.35 7.51
C ILE A 81 -21.48 -11.72 8.37
N GLU A 82 -21.13 -12.36 9.49
CA GLU A 82 -19.99 -11.96 10.30
C GLU A 82 -18.68 -12.41 9.64
N LEU A 83 -17.79 -11.46 9.33
CA LEU A 83 -16.47 -11.75 8.77
C LEU A 83 -15.39 -11.64 9.86
N VAL A 84 -14.74 -12.77 10.18
CA VAL A 84 -13.77 -12.86 11.28
C VAL A 84 -12.38 -13.16 10.76
N LEU A 85 -11.38 -12.43 11.25
CA LEU A 85 -9.97 -12.66 10.93
C LEU A 85 -9.29 -13.44 12.06
N VAL A 86 -8.57 -14.50 11.70
CA VAL A 86 -7.82 -15.34 12.65
C VAL A 86 -6.36 -15.46 12.24
N ASN A 87 -5.47 -15.66 13.22
CA ASN A 87 -4.03 -15.88 13.02
C ASN A 87 -3.32 -14.78 12.19
N VAL A 88 -3.69 -13.51 12.39
CA VAL A 88 -3.08 -12.39 11.66
C VAL A 88 -1.68 -12.06 12.22
N HIS A 89 -0.65 -12.22 11.38
CA HIS A 89 0.74 -11.92 11.76
C HIS A 89 1.02 -10.41 11.86
N PRO A 90 2.05 -9.97 12.63
CA PRO A 90 2.36 -8.56 12.84
C PRO A 90 2.54 -7.71 11.56
N PRO A 91 3.16 -8.20 10.46
CA PRO A 91 3.27 -7.40 9.23
C PRO A 91 1.91 -7.06 8.62
N VAL A 92 1.01 -8.04 8.57
CA VAL A 92 -0.36 -7.88 8.06
C VAL A 92 -1.18 -6.99 8.99
N MET A 93 -1.02 -7.19 10.31
CA MET A 93 -1.65 -6.33 11.32
C MET A 93 -1.21 -4.86 11.18
N GLY A 94 0.07 -4.61 10.92
CA GLY A 94 0.57 -3.26 10.66
C GLY A 94 -0.12 -2.59 9.47
N VAL A 95 -0.37 -3.34 8.38
CA VAL A 95 -1.12 -2.83 7.22
C VAL A 95 -2.58 -2.50 7.59
N LEU A 96 -3.25 -3.38 8.34
CA LEU A 96 -4.63 -3.16 8.81
C LEU A 96 -4.74 -1.93 9.72
N SER A 97 -3.81 -1.75 10.66
CA SER A 97 -3.83 -0.58 11.55
C SER A 97 -3.49 0.73 10.82
N ILE A 98 -2.57 0.72 9.86
CA ILE A 98 -2.28 1.92 9.04
C ILE A 98 -3.51 2.33 8.21
N THR A 99 -4.34 1.36 7.81
CA THR A 99 -5.55 1.59 7.02
C THR A 99 -6.80 1.77 7.88
N GLY A 100 -6.69 1.67 9.21
CA GLY A 100 -7.81 1.74 10.16
C GLY A 100 -8.79 0.56 10.07
N LEU A 101 -8.41 -0.51 9.38
CA LEU A 101 -9.25 -1.69 9.18
C LEU A 101 -9.30 -2.58 10.41
N ASP A 102 -8.32 -2.50 11.29
CA ASP A 102 -8.30 -3.18 12.57
C ASP A 102 -9.50 -2.85 13.47
N GLN A 103 -10.14 -1.69 13.28
CA GLN A 103 -11.35 -1.32 14.01
C GLN A 103 -12.64 -1.86 13.36
N LEU A 104 -12.56 -2.36 12.11
CA LEU A 104 -13.73 -2.79 11.34
C LEU A 104 -13.96 -4.30 11.32
N PHE A 105 -12.95 -5.08 11.71
CA PHE A 105 -12.96 -6.53 11.71
C PHE A 105 -13.03 -7.09 13.13
N THR A 106 -13.77 -8.19 13.29
CA THR A 106 -13.70 -9.01 14.51
C THR A 106 -12.47 -9.92 14.41
N PHE A 107 -11.58 -9.87 15.39
CA PHE A 107 -10.45 -10.79 15.48
C PHE A 107 -10.78 -11.92 16.46
N GLN A 108 -10.55 -13.16 16.03
CA GLN A 108 -10.60 -14.31 16.94
C GLN A 108 -9.22 -14.97 16.99
N THR A 109 -8.62 -15.00 18.18
CA THR A 109 -7.45 -15.84 18.43
C THR A 109 -7.97 -17.26 18.77
N PRO A 110 -7.42 -18.34 18.18
CA PRO A 110 -7.83 -19.69 18.53
C PRO A 110 -7.70 -19.95 20.05
N PRO A 111 -8.55 -20.82 20.63
CA PRO A 111 -8.43 -21.18 22.04
C PRO A 111 -7.10 -21.91 22.30
N LEU A 112 -6.16 -21.21 22.94
CA LEU A 112 -5.10 -21.72 23.81
C LEU A 112 -4.28 -22.91 23.28
N ALA A 113 -3.28 -22.63 22.45
CA ALA A 113 -1.93 -23.10 22.82
C ALA A 113 -1.44 -22.18 23.97
N PRO A 114 -0.66 -22.69 24.95
CA PRO A 114 -0.31 -21.93 26.16
C PRO A 114 0.16 -20.52 25.82
N GLN A 115 -0.56 -19.53 26.35
CA GLN A 115 -0.16 -18.14 26.31
C GLN A 115 1.16 -18.00 27.08
N GLU A 116 2.27 -17.87 26.36
CA GLU A 116 3.38 -17.10 26.90
C GLU A 116 2.95 -15.64 26.93
N ASN A 117 2.50 -15.24 28.12
CA ASN A 117 2.52 -13.88 28.68
C ASN A 117 2.20 -12.72 27.73
N GLY A 118 0.98 -12.21 27.87
CA GLY A 118 0.69 -10.78 27.87
C GLY A 118 1.25 -9.97 26.69
N PHE A 119 0.47 -9.83 25.62
CA PHE A 119 0.63 -8.70 24.72
C PHE A 119 0.14 -7.43 25.42
N THR A 120 0.98 -6.87 26.27
CA THR A 120 0.94 -5.43 26.56
C THR A 120 1.21 -4.71 25.24
N ALA A 121 0.26 -3.87 24.83
CA ALA A 121 0.34 -3.02 23.64
C ALA A 121 1.42 -1.92 23.74
N THR A 122 2.63 -2.24 24.19
CA THR A 122 3.72 -1.27 24.41
C THR A 122 5.11 -1.78 24.03
N GLU A 123 5.23 -2.93 23.38
CA GLU A 123 6.51 -3.25 22.74
C GLU A 123 6.50 -2.75 21.30
N ASN A 124 7.03 -1.53 21.16
CA ASN A 124 7.61 -1.05 19.93
C ASN A 124 8.61 -2.11 19.45
N HIS A 125 8.16 -3.08 18.64
CA HIS A 125 9.05 -3.90 17.83
C HIS A 125 9.59 -3.00 16.71
N LEU A 126 10.39 -2.00 17.11
CA LEU A 126 11.25 -1.25 16.22
C LEU A 126 12.01 -2.31 15.45
N LEU A 127 11.85 -2.31 14.13
CA LEU A 127 12.69 -3.12 13.27
C LEU A 127 14.13 -2.89 13.71
N LYS A 128 14.80 -3.96 14.15
CA LYS A 128 16.20 -3.92 14.58
C LYS A 128 16.99 -3.26 13.47
N THR A 129 17.40 -2.02 13.70
CA THR A 129 18.04 -1.25 12.66
C THR A 129 19.47 -1.78 12.49
N HIS A 130 19.89 -1.96 11.25
CA HIS A 130 21.16 -2.63 10.95
C HIS A 130 22.32 -1.93 11.71
N PRO A 131 23.27 -2.69 12.31
CA PRO A 131 24.32 -2.15 13.18
C PRO A 131 25.22 -1.10 12.51
N SER A 132 25.20 -1.00 11.19
CA SER A 132 25.90 0.03 10.41
C SER A 132 25.53 1.47 10.79
N ILE A 133 24.38 1.69 11.43
CA ILE A 133 23.91 3.02 11.85
C ILE A 133 24.74 3.60 13.00
N ARG A 134 25.42 2.76 13.78
CA ARG A 134 26.28 3.19 14.90
C ARG A 134 27.73 3.49 14.49
N SER A 135 28.10 3.29 13.22
CA SER A 135 29.46 3.48 12.74
C SER A 135 29.80 4.96 12.53
N TRP A 136 30.79 5.47 13.27
CA TRP A 136 31.32 6.83 13.12
C TRP A 136 31.91 7.10 11.74
N LEU A 137 32.53 6.09 11.12
CA LEU A 137 33.11 6.21 9.78
C LEU A 137 32.00 6.44 8.74
N LYS A 138 30.91 5.67 8.82
CA LYS A 138 29.76 5.84 7.92
C LYS A 138 29.14 7.22 8.09
N ARG A 139 29.05 7.71 9.33
CA ARG A 139 28.53 9.04 9.64
C ARG A 139 29.40 10.16 9.06
N GLY A 140 30.72 10.03 9.13
CA GLY A 140 31.67 10.97 8.52
C GLY A 140 31.53 11.00 6.99
N LEU A 141 31.48 9.82 6.36
CA LEU A 141 31.26 9.69 4.93
C LEU A 141 29.93 10.32 4.49
N ASP A 142 28.85 10.09 5.23
CA ASP A 142 27.53 10.66 4.94
C ASP A 142 27.52 12.19 5.04
N LEU A 143 28.26 12.76 5.99
CA LEU A 143 28.37 14.20 6.15
C LEU A 143 29.15 14.84 5.00
N VAL A 144 30.33 14.29 4.67
CA VAL A 144 31.16 14.80 3.58
C VAL A 144 30.44 14.63 2.24
N GLY A 145 29.88 13.43 1.99
CA GLY A 145 29.08 13.15 0.80
C GLY A 145 27.84 14.03 0.71
N GLY A 146 27.19 14.32 1.84
CA GLY A 146 26.05 15.24 1.91
C GLY A 146 26.43 16.68 1.55
N ILE A 147 27.57 17.18 2.04
CA ILE A 147 28.06 18.53 1.71
C ILE A 147 28.42 18.65 0.23
N VAL A 148 29.18 17.68 -0.30
CA VAL A 148 29.55 17.64 -1.73
C VAL A 148 28.30 17.56 -2.60
N GLY A 149 27.36 16.68 -2.25
CA GLY A 149 26.07 16.55 -2.95
C GLY A 149 25.25 17.85 -2.89
N LEU A 150 25.27 18.56 -1.77
CA LEU A 150 24.58 19.84 -1.62
C LEU A 150 25.20 20.93 -2.50
N LEU A 151 26.53 21.01 -2.58
CA LEU A 151 27.22 21.96 -3.45
C LEU A 151 26.90 21.70 -4.93
N ILE A 152 27.00 20.44 -5.38
CA ILE A 152 26.65 20.05 -6.75
C ILE A 152 25.19 20.38 -7.06
N THR A 153 24.29 20.05 -6.14
CA THR A 153 22.86 20.35 -6.28
C THR A 153 22.62 21.86 -6.35
N GLY A 154 23.33 22.67 -5.56
CA GLY A 154 23.24 24.13 -5.61
C GLY A 154 23.64 24.73 -6.95
N VAL A 155 24.68 24.18 -7.59
CA VAL A 155 25.10 24.60 -8.94
C VAL A 155 24.05 24.22 -9.99
N ILE A 156 23.53 22.99 -9.94
CA ILE A 156 22.51 22.50 -10.89
C ILE A 156 21.13 23.14 -10.64
N PHE A 157 20.86 23.60 -9.42
CA PHE A 157 19.60 24.24 -9.05
C PHE A 157 19.32 25.50 -9.87
N VAL A 158 20.34 26.33 -10.13
CA VAL A 158 20.19 27.60 -10.85
C VAL A 158 19.61 27.42 -12.27
N PRO A 159 20.20 26.60 -13.17
CA PRO A 159 19.64 26.40 -14.50
C PRO A 159 18.25 25.75 -14.48
N ILE A 160 18.00 24.80 -13.57
CA ILE A 160 16.68 24.15 -13.42
C ILE A 160 15.62 25.16 -12.98
N ALA A 161 15.95 26.02 -11.99
CA ALA A 161 15.05 27.05 -11.51
C ALA A 161 14.68 28.05 -12.61
N ILE A 162 15.66 28.46 -13.44
CA ILE A 162 15.43 29.33 -14.59
C ILE A 162 14.53 28.65 -15.62
N ALA A 163 14.82 27.40 -16.00
CA ALA A 163 14.00 26.63 -16.95
C ALA A 163 12.54 26.50 -16.48
N ILE A 164 12.32 26.19 -15.20
CA ILE A 164 10.98 26.07 -14.62
C ILE A 164 10.23 27.41 -14.61
N LYS A 165 10.94 28.52 -14.36
CA LYS A 165 10.36 29.88 -14.33
C LYS A 165 10.04 30.44 -15.71
N LEU A 166 10.85 30.11 -16.72
CA LEU A 166 10.62 30.51 -18.11
C LEU A 166 9.43 29.75 -18.72
N ASP A 167 9.25 28.48 -18.36
CA ASP A 167 8.20 27.64 -18.93
C ASP A 167 6.80 27.97 -18.37
N SER A 168 6.69 28.28 -17.07
CA SER A 168 5.41 28.70 -16.49
C SER A 168 5.57 29.57 -15.22
N PRO A 169 4.67 30.54 -14.99
CA PRO A 169 4.67 31.31 -13.75
C PRO A 169 4.39 30.41 -12.53
N GLY A 170 4.91 30.78 -11.36
CA GLY A 170 4.65 30.07 -10.10
C GLY A 170 5.91 29.57 -9.34
N PRO A 171 5.72 28.75 -8.31
CA PRO A 171 6.80 28.24 -7.45
C PRO A 171 7.66 27.18 -8.16
N ILE A 172 8.97 27.17 -7.85
CA ILE A 172 9.93 26.20 -8.42
C ILE A 172 9.71 24.80 -7.86
N PHE A 173 9.32 24.72 -6.58
CA PHE A 173 9.10 23.47 -5.90
C PHE A 173 7.60 23.14 -5.80
N PHE A 174 7.29 21.85 -5.96
CA PHE A 174 5.99 21.26 -5.71
C PHE A 174 6.04 20.44 -4.41
N SER A 175 5.01 20.60 -3.57
CA SER A 175 4.87 19.87 -2.30
C SER A 175 3.76 18.83 -2.39
N GLN A 176 4.07 17.57 -2.07
CA GLN A 176 3.08 16.50 -2.01
C GLN A 176 3.15 15.77 -0.66
N THR A 177 2.02 15.63 0.01
CA THR A 177 1.93 14.79 1.22
C THR A 177 1.96 13.32 0.83
N ARG A 178 2.81 12.53 1.48
CA ARG A 178 2.91 11.08 1.36
C ARG A 178 2.89 10.42 2.73
N CYS A 179 2.44 9.18 2.80
CA CYS A 179 2.56 8.36 4.00
C CYS A 179 3.99 7.80 4.08
N GLY A 180 4.67 8.12 5.18
CA GLY A 180 5.99 7.60 5.52
C GLY A 180 5.90 6.42 6.48
N TRP A 181 6.97 6.23 7.24
CA TRP A 181 7.10 5.14 8.21
C TRP A 181 5.93 5.11 9.21
N LEU A 182 5.32 3.93 9.40
CA LEU A 182 4.16 3.72 10.28
C LEU A 182 2.99 4.69 10.02
N GLY A 183 2.75 5.03 8.75
CA GLY A 183 1.64 5.92 8.37
C GLY A 183 1.86 7.40 8.72
N LYS A 184 3.02 7.78 9.28
CA LYS A 184 3.34 9.18 9.55
C LYS A 184 3.43 9.95 8.24
N GLN A 185 2.55 10.92 8.06
CA GLN A 185 2.54 11.75 6.86
C GLN A 185 3.77 12.66 6.83
N PHE A 186 4.38 12.82 5.66
CA PHE A 186 5.45 13.78 5.41
C PHE A 186 5.24 14.48 4.08
N LYS A 187 5.71 15.72 3.99
CA LYS A 187 5.66 16.50 2.76
C LYS A 187 6.94 16.28 1.97
N ILE A 188 6.81 15.73 0.77
CA ILE A 188 7.89 15.67 -0.21
C ILE A 188 7.96 17.00 -0.93
N LEU A 189 9.15 17.59 -0.98
CA LEU A 189 9.46 18.74 -1.82
C LEU A 189 10.25 18.24 -3.05
N LYS A 190 9.77 18.55 -4.25
CA LYS A 190 10.44 18.20 -5.51
C LYS A 190 10.40 19.36 -6.48
N PHE A 191 11.28 19.36 -7.49
CA PHE A 191 11.16 20.29 -8.61
C PHE A 191 9.81 20.11 -9.30
N ARG A 192 9.19 21.24 -9.64
CA ARG A 192 7.94 21.26 -10.37
C ARG A 192 8.17 20.76 -11.80
N SER A 193 7.46 19.70 -12.17
CA SER A 193 7.46 19.13 -13.53
C SER A 193 6.14 19.36 -14.27
N MET A 194 5.18 20.05 -13.64
CA MET A 194 3.85 20.31 -14.19
C MET A 194 3.44 21.77 -13.95
N CYS A 195 2.55 22.31 -14.77
CA CYS A 195 2.00 23.65 -14.57
C CYS A 195 1.23 23.75 -13.23
N VAL A 196 1.04 24.97 -12.70
CA VAL A 196 0.40 25.19 -11.39
C VAL A 196 -1.04 24.63 -11.36
N ASP A 197 -1.76 24.77 -12.48
CA ASP A 197 -3.15 24.33 -12.60
C ASP A 197 -3.30 22.88 -13.10
N ALA A 198 -2.23 22.08 -13.04
CA ALA A 198 -2.23 20.71 -13.54
C ALA A 198 -3.30 19.81 -12.87
N GLU A 199 -3.62 20.04 -11.59
CA GLU A 199 -4.64 19.28 -10.91
C GLU A 199 -6.05 19.63 -11.43
N ALA A 200 -6.35 20.91 -11.63
CA ALA A 200 -7.61 21.38 -12.20
C ALA A 200 -7.78 20.98 -13.68
N LEU A 201 -6.68 20.89 -14.43
CA LEU A 201 -6.68 20.41 -15.81
C LEU A 201 -6.84 18.88 -15.91
N ARG A 202 -6.51 18.12 -14.85
CA ARG A 202 -6.57 16.65 -14.87
C ARG A 202 -7.95 16.15 -15.28
N ASP A 203 -8.99 16.72 -14.69
CA ASP A 203 -10.36 16.25 -14.87
C ASP A 203 -10.91 16.56 -16.27
N LYS A 204 -10.22 17.43 -17.02
CA LYS A 204 -10.53 17.79 -18.42
C LYS A 204 -9.75 16.95 -19.44
N ILE A 205 -8.82 16.10 -19.00
CA ILE A 205 -7.94 15.32 -19.88
C ILE A 205 -8.39 13.85 -19.88
N PRO A 206 -8.55 13.21 -21.06
CA PRO A 206 -8.93 11.81 -21.13
C PRO A 206 -7.84 10.91 -20.54
N ASN A 207 -8.24 10.00 -19.65
CA ASN A 207 -7.36 8.98 -19.10
C ASN A 207 -7.22 7.82 -20.10
N GLN A 208 -5.99 7.49 -20.50
CA GLN A 208 -5.70 6.39 -21.42
C GLN A 208 -5.35 5.08 -20.69
N ALA A 209 -5.28 5.09 -19.35
CA ALA A 209 -5.09 3.89 -18.54
C ALA A 209 -6.41 3.34 -18.00
N GLN A 210 -6.47 2.01 -17.81
CA GLN A 210 -7.57 1.33 -17.13
C GLN A 210 -7.27 1.23 -15.62
N GLY A 211 -8.30 1.41 -14.79
CA GLY A 211 -8.19 1.34 -13.33
C GLY A 211 -7.90 2.69 -12.64
N ALA A 212 -7.36 2.65 -11.43
CA ALA A 212 -7.15 3.83 -10.57
C ALA A 212 -5.97 4.73 -10.99
N PHE A 213 -5.26 4.37 -12.06
CA PHE A 213 -4.08 5.10 -12.52
C PHE A 213 -4.46 6.09 -13.63
N PHE A 214 -3.89 7.29 -13.58
CA PHE A 214 -3.97 8.26 -14.68
C PHE A 214 -2.72 8.16 -15.55
N LYS A 215 -2.89 7.93 -16.86
CA LYS A 215 -1.80 7.97 -17.84
C LYS A 215 -2.30 8.61 -19.12
N ASN A 216 -1.57 9.60 -19.61
CA ASN A 216 -1.75 10.18 -20.94
C ASN A 216 -0.36 10.38 -21.55
N LYS A 217 -0.15 9.87 -22.77
CA LYS A 217 1.15 9.99 -23.45
C LYS A 217 1.53 11.44 -23.75
N ASN A 218 0.57 12.27 -24.13
CA ASN A 218 0.78 13.68 -24.45
C ASN A 218 0.03 14.53 -23.42
N ASP A 219 0.51 14.51 -22.18
CA ASP A 219 -0.12 15.26 -21.09
C ASP A 219 0.25 16.75 -21.20
N PRO A 220 -0.72 17.64 -21.52
CA PRO A 220 -0.46 19.07 -21.70
C PRO A 220 -0.06 19.77 -20.39
N ARG A 221 -0.10 19.07 -19.26
CA ARG A 221 0.26 19.60 -17.95
C ARG A 221 1.75 19.51 -17.67
N ILE A 222 2.51 18.73 -18.44
CA ILE A 222 3.95 18.54 -18.24
C ILE A 222 4.69 19.79 -18.74
N THR A 223 5.65 20.29 -17.95
CA THR A 223 6.52 21.39 -18.34
C THR A 223 7.43 20.96 -19.49
N LEU A 224 7.33 21.60 -20.66
CA LEU A 224 7.89 21.14 -21.93
C LEU A 224 9.43 21.14 -21.98
N GLY A 225 10.10 21.94 -21.13
CA GLY A 225 11.52 22.25 -21.31
C GLY A 225 12.55 21.29 -20.70
N LEU A 226 12.20 20.45 -19.72
CA LEU A 226 13.23 19.71 -18.94
C LEU A 226 13.01 18.18 -18.85
N PHE A 227 11.79 17.70 -19.05
CA PHE A 227 11.43 16.29 -18.83
C PHE A 227 10.96 15.57 -20.10
N HIS A 228 11.02 16.24 -21.25
CA HIS A 228 10.87 15.65 -22.58
C HIS A 228 12.25 15.19 -23.08
N LEU A 229 12.78 14.12 -22.49
CA LEU A 229 13.83 13.33 -23.15
C LEU A 229 13.12 12.15 -23.79
N ASN A 230 13.14 12.12 -25.13
CA ASN A 230 12.51 11.13 -26.00
C ASN A 230 12.81 9.68 -25.60
#